data_AF-A0AAV2LM02-F1
#
_entry.id   AF-A0AAV2LM02-F1
#
_cell.length_a   1.000
_cell.length_b   1.000
_cell.length_c   1.000
_cell.angle_alpha   90.00
_cell.angle_beta   90.00
_cell.angle_gamma   90.00
#
_symmetry.space_group_name_H-M   'P 1'
#
loop_
_entity.id
_entity.type
_entity.pdbx_description
1 polymer ?
#
loop_
_entity_poly.entity_id
_entity_poly.type
_entity_poly.pdbx_seq_one_letter_code
_entity_poly.pdbx_strand_id
1 'polypeptide(L)'
;MDMPCWSYSVEMEFTALLHEALKSIIMNKRWLNEVHKYLNFRYRRLYKKKVCRYMLYTQKTPKTYGYIPDLQTIILRRRLGGPGMPRHRISRPDDPRRYGLLPPVPPPTIEELMRTQVRRGFSRSSLSD
;
A
#
# COMPACT_ATOMS: atom_id res chain seq x y z
N MET A 1 34.07 -0.91 -13.45
CA MET A 1 33.06 0.09 -13.05
C MET A 1 32.99 0.05 -11.53
N ASP A 2 34.00 0.63 -10.89
CA ASP A 2 34.09 0.68 -9.44
C ASP A 2 33.32 1.90 -8.96
N MET A 3 32.23 1.66 -8.23
CA MET A 3 31.44 2.71 -7.58
C MET A 3 32.28 3.30 -6.43
N PRO A 4 32.45 4.63 -6.34
CA PRO A 4 33.25 5.23 -5.28
C PRO A 4 32.60 5.02 -3.91
N CYS A 5 33.37 4.42 -2.98
CA CYS A 5 33.01 4.07 -1.59
C CYS A 5 32.42 5.21 -0.75
N TRP A 6 32.58 6.46 -1.18
CA TRP A 6 32.18 7.67 -0.46
C TRP A 6 30.65 7.89 -0.43
N SER A 7 29.89 7.27 -1.34
CA SER A 7 28.42 7.36 -1.31
C SER A 7 27.78 6.49 -0.22
N TYR A 8 28.42 5.37 0.15
CA TYR A 8 27.91 4.45 1.16
C TYR A 8 27.97 5.00 2.59
N SER A 9 28.98 5.81 2.90
CA SER A 9 29.18 6.33 4.26
C SER A 9 28.12 7.34 4.69
N VAL A 10 27.70 8.23 3.78
CA VAL A 10 26.69 9.27 4.07
C VAL A 10 25.29 8.68 4.23
N GLU A 11 24.96 7.65 3.43
CA GLU A 11 23.68 6.93 3.55
C GLU A 11 23.61 6.07 4.82
N MET A 12 24.73 5.49 5.26
CA MET A 12 24.79 4.73 6.51
C MET A 12 24.55 5.62 7.74
N GLU A 13 25.13 6.82 7.76
CA GLU A 13 24.96 7.75 8.88
C GLU A 13 23.52 8.29 8.96
N PHE A 14 22.90 8.60 7.82
CA PHE A 14 21.51 9.06 7.76
C PHE A 14 20.53 7.96 8.21
N THR A 15 20.76 6.71 7.79
CA THR A 15 19.93 5.57 8.21
C THR A 15 20.11 5.24 9.70
N ALA A 16 21.32 5.42 10.26
CA ALA A 16 21.56 5.29 11.70
C ALA A 16 20.86 6.37 12.53
N LEU A 17 20.90 7.64 12.08
CA LEU A 17 20.19 8.74 12.73
C LEU A 17 18.67 8.57 12.66
N LEU A 18 18.14 8.15 11.51
CA LEU A 18 16.72 7.80 11.37
C LEU A 18 16.33 6.64 12.28
N HIS A 19 17.17 5.61 12.37
CA HIS A 19 16.93 4.47 13.23
C HIS A 19 16.85 4.87 14.71
N GLU A 20 17.78 5.69 15.20
CA GLU A 20 17.74 6.18 16.58
C GLU A 20 16.57 7.14 16.84
N ALA A 21 16.24 8.03 15.89
CA ALA A 21 15.07 8.89 15.97
C ALA A 21 13.76 8.08 16.02
N LEU A 22 13.60 7.09 15.14
CA LEU A 22 12.45 6.19 15.13
C LEU A 22 12.35 5.38 16.43
N LYS A 23 13.47 4.88 16.94
CA LYS A 23 13.54 4.15 18.21
C LYS A 23 13.08 5.03 19.38
N SER A 24 13.44 6.32 19.38
CA SER A 24 13.01 7.28 20.41
C SER A 24 11.49 7.53 20.39
N ILE A 25 10.88 7.55 19.19
CA ILE A 25 9.44 7.71 19.01
C ILE A 25 8.71 6.43 19.44
N ILE A 26 9.16 5.26 18.95
CA ILE A 26 8.54 3.96 19.24
C ILE A 26 8.66 3.59 20.72
N MET A 27 9.79 3.89 21.36
CA MET A 27 10.06 3.57 22.77
C MET A 27 9.60 4.66 23.75
N ASN A 28 8.91 5.70 23.27
CA ASN A 28 8.40 6.74 24.14
C ASN A 28 7.37 6.14 25.12
N LYS A 29 7.73 6.08 26.41
CA LYS A 29 6.90 5.49 27.48
C LYS A 29 5.51 6.11 27.56
N ARG A 30 5.38 7.41 27.26
CA ARG A 30 4.08 8.11 27.25
C ARG A 30 3.22 7.62 26.09
N TRP A 31 3.81 7.50 24.91
CA TRP A 31 3.13 6.96 23.73
C TRP A 31 2.70 5.51 23.94
N LEU A 32 3.57 4.64 24.44
CA LEU A 32 3.24 3.24 24.74
C LEU A 32 2.07 3.08 25.72
N ASN A 33 1.96 3.98 26.70
CA ASN A 33 0.86 4.01 27.66
C ASN A 33 -0.44 4.57 27.11
N GLU A 34 -0.42 5.25 25.97
CA GLU A 34 -1.64 5.82 25.37
C GLU A 34 -2.06 5.11 24.08
N VAL A 35 -1.15 4.42 23.42
CA VAL A 35 -1.42 3.75 22.14
C VAL A 35 -2.54 2.71 22.27
N HIS A 36 -2.67 2.06 23.42
CA HIS A 36 -3.73 1.09 23.68
C HIS A 36 -5.13 1.72 23.74
N LYS A 37 -5.23 3.04 23.91
CA LYS A 37 -6.51 3.78 23.82
C LYS A 37 -6.99 3.88 22.38
N TYR A 38 -6.05 3.98 21.44
CA TYR A 38 -6.33 4.20 20.01
C TYR A 38 -6.28 2.91 19.19
N LEU A 39 -5.48 1.93 19.62
CA LEU A 39 -5.32 0.64 18.97
C LEU A 39 -5.98 -0.44 19.83
N ASN A 40 -6.95 -1.15 19.25
CA ASN A 40 -7.69 -2.24 19.91
C ASN A 40 -6.85 -3.53 19.98
N PHE A 41 -5.63 -3.45 20.50
CA PHE A 41 -4.80 -4.61 20.77
C PHE A 41 -5.15 -5.18 22.14
N ARG A 42 -6.00 -6.20 22.15
CA ARG A 42 -6.23 -7.01 23.36
C ARG A 42 -5.11 -8.03 23.46
N TYR A 43 -4.29 -7.94 24.50
CA TYR A 43 -3.29 -8.95 24.81
C TYR A 43 -3.85 -9.93 25.83
N ARG A 44 -3.57 -11.22 25.64
CA ARG A 44 -3.86 -12.25 26.64
C ARG A 44 -2.58 -12.93 27.07
N ARG A 45 -2.59 -13.41 28.31
CA ARG A 45 -1.48 -14.19 28.88
C ARG A 45 -1.79 -15.67 28.70
N LEU A 46 -0.90 -16.40 28.05
CA LEU A 46 -0.99 -17.85 27.88
C LEU A 46 0.13 -18.53 28.67
N TYR A 47 -0.21 -19.50 29.50
CA TYR A 47 0.79 -20.32 30.18
C TYR A 47 1.28 -21.45 29.25
N LYS A 48 2.57 -21.48 28.93
CA LYS A 48 3.17 -22.58 28.16
C LYS A 48 3.72 -23.62 29.12
N LYS A 49 2.99 -24.73 29.28
CA LYS A 49 3.35 -25.85 30.17
C LYS A 49 4.76 -26.40 29.93
N LYS A 50 5.16 -26.59 28.66
CA LYS A 50 6.47 -27.16 28.30
C LYS A 50 7.68 -26.30 28.73
N VAL A 51 7.48 -24.99 28.86
CA VAL A 51 8.56 -24.03 29.16
C VAL A 51 8.33 -23.37 30.53
N CYS A 52 7.31 -23.83 31.27
CA CYS A 52 6.85 -23.30 32.57
C CYS A 52 6.84 -21.77 32.68
N ARG A 53 6.43 -21.09 31.61
CA ARG A 53 6.44 -19.62 31.54
C ARG A 53 5.18 -19.08 30.90
N TYR A 54 4.77 -17.90 31.38
CA TYR A 54 3.72 -17.12 30.76
C TYR A 54 4.27 -16.37 29.54
N MET A 55 3.50 -16.35 28.46
CA MET A 55 3.79 -15.55 27.27
C MET A 55 2.60 -14.64 26.96
N LEU A 56 2.90 -13.43 26.46
CA LEU A 56 1.92 -12.52 25.89
C LEU A 56 1.67 -12.89 24.44
N TYR A 57 0.40 -12.82 24.02
CA TYR A 57 0.03 -12.96 22.62
C TYR A 57 -1.09 -11.98 22.26
N THR A 58 -1.12 -11.59 20.98
CA THR A 58 -2.16 -10.72 20.44
C THR A 58 -3.43 -11.52 20.22
N GLN A 59 -4.53 -11.09 20.84
CA GLN A 59 -5.83 -11.70 20.64
C GLN A 59 -6.41 -11.21 19.31
N LYS A 60 -6.48 -12.10 18.32
CA LYS A 60 -7.21 -11.85 17.08
C LYS A 60 -8.70 -11.85 17.41
N THR A 61 -9.34 -10.69 17.33
CA THR A 61 -10.79 -10.55 17.47
C THR A 61 -11.41 -10.42 16.08
N PRO A 62 -12.59 -11.02 15.84
CA PRO A 62 -13.30 -10.78 14.60
C PRO A 62 -13.64 -9.30 14.49
N LYS A 63 -13.45 -8.73 13.31
CA LYS A 63 -13.74 -7.31 13.07
C LYS A 63 -15.25 -7.13 13.04
N THR A 64 -15.85 -6.68 14.14
CA THR A 64 -17.26 -6.31 14.20
C THR A 64 -17.40 -4.88 13.67
N TYR A 65 -17.61 -4.75 12.37
CA TYR A 65 -17.77 -3.47 11.68
C TYR A 65 -19.13 -2.78 11.96
N GLY A 66 -19.65 -2.89 13.18
CA GLY A 66 -20.97 -2.38 13.56
C GLY A 66 -21.09 -0.85 13.51
N TYR A 67 -19.97 -0.13 13.50
CA TYR A 67 -19.91 1.33 13.41
C TYR A 67 -19.97 1.87 11.97
N ILE A 68 -19.93 1.00 10.95
CA ILE A 68 -20.00 1.42 9.53
C ILE A 68 -21.28 2.22 9.24
N PRO A 69 -22.49 1.78 9.66
CA PRO A 69 -23.71 2.54 9.45
C PRO A 69 -23.65 3.93 10.07
N ASP A 70 -23.11 4.06 11.28
CA ASP A 70 -22.95 5.36 11.96
C ASP A 70 -22.02 6.28 11.18
N LEU A 71 -20.88 5.77 10.69
CA LEU A 71 -19.97 6.54 9.85
C LEU A 71 -20.64 6.97 8.54
N GLN A 72 -21.39 6.08 7.89
CA GLN A 72 -22.12 6.40 6.67
C GLN A 72 -23.16 7.50 6.91
N THR A 73 -23.93 7.43 8.00
CA THR A 73 -24.90 8.48 8.33
C THR A 73 -24.23 9.82 8.63
N ILE A 74 -23.11 9.83 9.35
CA ILE A 74 -22.34 11.05 9.62
C ILE A 74 -21.80 11.66 8.32
N ILE A 75 -21.23 10.84 7.44
CA ILE A 75 -20.72 11.28 6.13
C ILE A 75 -21.85 11.85 5.28
N LEU A 76 -23.00 11.17 5.21
CA LEU A 76 -24.17 11.64 4.46
C LEU A 76 -24.68 12.97 4.99
N ARG A 77 -24.84 13.12 6.31
CA ARG A 77 -25.25 14.40 6.94
C ARG A 77 -24.29 15.53 6.61
N ARG A 78 -22.97 15.29 6.71
CA ARG A 78 -21.95 16.29 6.35
C ARG A 78 -21.98 16.66 4.86
N ARG A 79 -22.29 15.71 3.97
CA ARG A 79 -22.39 15.95 2.53
C ARG A 79 -23.65 16.73 2.15
N LEU A 80 -24.77 16.44 2.81
CA LEU A 80 -26.04 17.15 2.60
C LEU A 80 -25.98 18.59 3.12
N GLY A 81 -25.24 18.84 4.20
CA GLY A 81 -25.08 20.18 4.79
C GLY A 81 -23.92 21.02 4.22
N GLY A 82 -23.06 20.45 3.38
CA GLY A 82 -21.93 21.14 2.74
C GLY A 82 -22.07 21.19 1.21
N PRO A 83 -21.13 21.81 0.47
CA PRO A 83 -21.14 21.89 -1.00
C PRO A 83 -21.00 20.53 -1.73
N GLY A 84 -21.23 19.40 -1.05
CA GLY A 84 -21.11 18.05 -1.59
C GLY A 84 -19.65 17.64 -1.86
N MET A 85 -19.50 16.56 -2.62
CA MET A 85 -18.22 16.16 -3.18
C MET A 85 -17.85 17.17 -4.29
N PRO A 86 -16.60 17.68 -4.38
CA PRO A 86 -16.22 18.62 -5.42
C PRO A 86 -16.61 18.07 -6.79
N ARG A 87 -17.64 18.66 -7.41
CA ARG A 87 -18.07 18.27 -8.75
C ARG A 87 -16.91 18.56 -9.70
N HIS A 88 -16.65 17.57 -10.55
CA HIS A 88 -15.65 17.54 -11.63
C HIS A 88 -14.90 18.86 -11.80
N ARG A 89 -13.61 18.86 -11.47
CA ARG A 89 -12.69 19.89 -11.96
C ARG A 89 -12.89 19.96 -13.48
N ILE A 90 -13.19 21.15 -13.99
CA ILE A 90 -13.19 21.39 -15.43
C ILE A 90 -11.78 21.02 -15.90
N SER A 91 -11.66 19.98 -16.73
CA SER A 91 -10.39 19.61 -17.35
C SER A 91 -9.84 20.84 -18.04
N ARG A 92 -8.54 21.11 -17.85
CA ARG A 92 -7.89 22.27 -18.47
C ARG A 92 -8.11 22.20 -19.99
N PRO A 93 -8.17 23.37 -20.68
CA PRO A 93 -8.33 23.40 -22.12
C PRO A 93 -7.35 22.48 -22.87
N ASP A 94 -6.13 22.39 -22.35
CA ASP A 94 -5.02 21.60 -22.91
C ASP A 94 -4.87 20.19 -22.31
N ASP A 95 -5.82 19.70 -21.50
CA ASP A 95 -5.73 18.35 -20.91
C ASP A 95 -5.91 17.29 -22.00
N PRO A 96 -4.92 16.40 -22.25
CA PRO A 96 -5.00 15.39 -23.30
C PRO A 96 -6.20 14.44 -23.14
N ARG A 97 -6.73 14.32 -21.92
CA ARG A 97 -7.95 13.54 -21.61
C ARG A 97 -9.22 14.12 -22.22
N ARG A 98 -9.20 15.38 -22.64
CA ARG A 98 -10.35 16.08 -23.22
C ARG A 98 -10.61 15.73 -24.68
N TYR A 99 -9.59 15.20 -25.38
CA TYR A 99 -9.68 14.86 -26.79
C TYR A 99 -10.29 13.46 -27.07
N GLY A 100 -10.68 12.69 -26.05
CA GLY A 100 -11.29 11.37 -26.23
C GLY A 100 -10.30 10.28 -26.69
N LEU A 101 -10.83 9.17 -27.23
CA LEU A 101 -10.01 8.08 -27.79
C LEU A 101 -9.35 8.57 -29.09
N LEU A 102 -8.08 8.93 -28.98
CA LEU A 102 -7.31 9.64 -29.99
C LEU A 102 -6.35 8.82 -30.89
N PRO A 103 -6.22 7.48 -30.87
CA PRO A 103 -5.45 6.89 -31.96
C PRO A 103 -6.25 7.09 -33.26
N PRO A 104 -5.71 7.78 -34.29
CA PRO A 104 -6.34 7.85 -35.62
C PRO A 104 -6.33 6.48 -36.32
N VAL A 105 -5.74 5.48 -35.67
CA VAL A 105 -5.57 4.12 -36.14
C VAL A 105 -6.66 3.27 -35.51
N PRO A 106 -7.51 2.60 -36.30
CA PRO A 106 -8.46 1.64 -35.76
C PRO A 106 -7.69 0.55 -35.00
N PRO A 107 -8.29 -0.05 -33.95
CA PRO A 107 -7.66 -1.16 -33.24
C PRO A 107 -7.29 -2.26 -34.25
N PRO A 108 -6.10 -2.88 -34.12
CA PRO A 108 -5.67 -3.93 -35.03
C PRO A 108 -6.67 -5.10 -34.99
N THR A 109 -6.89 -5.71 -36.15
CA THR A 109 -7.81 -6.84 -36.29
C THR A 109 -7.25 -8.07 -35.55
N ILE A 110 -8.14 -8.91 -35.01
CA ILE A 110 -7.77 -10.14 -34.28
C ILE A 110 -6.82 -11.02 -35.10
N GLU A 111 -7.01 -11.10 -36.41
CA GLU A 111 -6.15 -11.85 -37.33
C GLU A 111 -4.69 -11.34 -37.34
N GLU A 112 -4.54 -10.02 -37.28
CA GLU A 112 -3.25 -9.34 -37.29
C GLU A 112 -2.51 -9.56 -35.96
N LEU A 113 -3.26 -9.60 -34.85
CA LEU A 113 -2.75 -9.95 -33.53
C LEU A 113 -2.28 -11.41 -33.47
N MET A 114 -3.03 -12.35 -34.05
CA MET A 114 -2.64 -13.77 -34.07
C MET A 114 -1.33 -13.98 -34.85
N ARG A 115 -1.11 -13.24 -35.95
CA ARG A 115 0.12 -13.29 -36.75
C ARG A 115 1.32 -12.67 -36.03
N THR A 116 1.09 -11.58 -35.31
CA THR A 116 2.15 -10.80 -34.63
C THR A 116 2.45 -11.31 -33.21
N GLN A 117 1.63 -12.22 -32.67
CA GLN A 117 1.83 -12.81 -31.35
C GLN A 117 3.09 -13.69 -31.33
N VAL A 118 4.23 -13.06 -31.05
CA VAL A 118 5.49 -13.75 -30.74
C VAL A 118 5.33 -14.43 -29.38
N ARG A 119 5.22 -15.76 -29.37
CA ARG A 119 5.29 -16.56 -28.15
C ARG A 119 6.66 -16.32 -27.49
N ARG A 120 6.69 -15.59 -26.37
CA ARG A 120 7.88 -15.57 -25.51
C ARG A 120 8.03 -16.97 -24.92
N GLY A 121 9.11 -17.67 -25.27
CA GLY A 121 9.50 -18.94 -24.65
C GLY A 121 9.58 -20.19 -25.54
N PHE A 122 9.46 -20.09 -26.87
CA PHE A 122 9.75 -21.23 -27.75
C PHE A 122 11.19 -21.16 -28.27
N SER A 123 12.13 -21.73 -27.51
CA SER A 123 13.48 -21.99 -28.00
C SER A 123 13.40 -22.92 -29.21
N ARG A 124 13.90 -22.46 -30.37
CA ARG A 124 14.13 -23.34 -31.52
C ARG A 124 15.19 -24.37 -31.13
N SER A 125 14.77 -25.59 -30.83
CA SER A 125 15.67 -26.74 -30.95
C SER A 125 15.95 -26.90 -32.45
N SER A 126 17.18 -26.57 -32.84
CA SER A 126 17.73 -26.83 -34.16
C SER A 126 17.54 -28.30 -34.52
N LEU A 127 16.80 -28.54 -35.59
CA LEU A 127 16.76 -29.82 -36.29
C LEU A 127 18.10 -29.95 -37.04
N SER A 128 18.88 -30.97 -36.69
CA SER A 128 20.01 -31.45 -37.47
C SER A 128 19.72 -32.89 -37.83
N ASP A 129 19.38 -33.11 -39.11
CA ASP A 129 19.63 -34.31 -39.90
C ASP A 129 19.82 -33.85 -41.35
#